data_AF-A0A3B4FMT2-F1
#
_entry.id   AF-A0A3B4FMT2-F1
#
_cell.length_a   1.000
_cell.length_b   1.000
_cell.length_c   1.000
_cell.angle_alpha   90.00
_cell.angle_beta   90.00
_cell.angle_gamma   90.00
#
_symmetry.space_group_name_H-M   'P 1'
#
loop_
_entity.id
_entity.type
_entity.pdbx_description
1 polymer ?
#
loop_
_entity_poly.entity_id
_entity_poly.type
_entity_poly.pdbx_seq_one_letter_code
_entity_poly.pdbx_strand_id
1 'polypeptide(L)'
;MFSDYMLVQVVCIINQYVFLVFCKGMLALEMLGRRAHNDHPNNFSRSPPYTEDVKWLLGLAARLGVNYVYQFCVGAAKGVLSPFVLQELIMEALQRLNPAHIHAHLRTPAFQQLVQRCQQAYLQHIHHRLIHLTPADYDDFVNMIRSARGAFCLTPVGMMQFNDVLQNLKRGKQTKELWQRISLEMATFSP
;
A
#
# COMPACT_ATOMS: atom_id res chain seq x y z
N MET A 1 -33.64 -27.17 16.94
CA MET A 1 -32.76 -28.35 16.70
C MET A 1 -32.52 -28.60 15.21
N PHE A 2 -33.48 -29.07 14.39
CA PHE A 2 -33.25 -29.27 12.94
C PHE A 2 -32.87 -27.98 12.17
N SER A 3 -33.48 -26.84 12.55
CA SER A 3 -33.15 -25.54 11.98
C SER A 3 -31.73 -25.06 12.32
N ASP A 4 -31.23 -25.40 13.51
CA ASP A 4 -29.89 -24.99 13.96
C ASP A 4 -28.79 -25.78 13.23
N TYR A 5 -29.00 -27.08 12.99
CA TYR A 5 -28.08 -27.91 12.20
C TYR A 5 -27.98 -27.47 10.73
N MET A 6 -29.12 -27.13 10.10
CA MET A 6 -29.12 -26.58 8.73
C MET A 6 -28.41 -25.23 8.67
N LEU A 7 -28.62 -24.36 9.66
CA LEU A 7 -27.98 -23.05 9.71
C LEU A 7 -26.46 -23.18 9.92
N VAL A 8 -26.01 -24.11 10.78
CA VAL A 8 -24.59 -24.43 10.97
C VAL A 8 -23.97 -25.02 9.69
N GLN A 9 -24.65 -25.94 9.00
CA GLN A 9 -24.16 -26.48 7.72
C GLN A 9 -24.04 -25.41 6.65
N VAL A 10 -25.03 -24.53 6.52
CA VAL A 10 -25.00 -23.40 5.58
C VAL A 10 -23.84 -22.46 5.90
N VAL A 11 -23.64 -22.12 7.18
CA VAL A 11 -22.50 -21.29 7.61
C VAL A 11 -21.16 -21.96 7.32
N CYS A 12 -21.03 -23.28 7.52
CA CYS A 12 -19.82 -24.03 7.18
C CYS A 12 -19.54 -24.00 5.67
N ILE A 13 -20.55 -24.23 4.83
CA ILE A 13 -20.40 -24.20 3.37
C ILE A 13 -19.98 -22.79 2.90
N ILE A 14 -20.60 -21.74 3.45
CA ILE A 14 -20.25 -20.36 3.13
C ILE A 14 -18.80 -20.06 3.52
N ASN A 15 -18.38 -20.43 4.73
CA ASN A 15 -16.99 -20.22 5.17
C ASN A 15 -15.98 -20.98 4.31
N GLN A 16 -16.31 -22.21 3.91
CA GLN A 16 -15.46 -23.00 3.03
C GLN A 16 -15.36 -22.37 1.63
N TYR A 17 -16.46 -21.84 1.11
CA TYR A 17 -16.45 -21.11 -0.15
C TYR A 17 -15.57 -19.84 -0.07
N VAL A 18 -15.72 -19.04 1.00
CA VAL A 18 -14.90 -17.83 1.22
C VAL A 18 -13.41 -18.18 1.28
N PHE A 19 -13.03 -19.26 1.96
CA PHE A 19 -11.65 -19.73 2.00
C PHE A 19 -11.12 -20.12 0.62
N LEU A 20 -11.87 -20.88 -0.17
CA LEU A 20 -11.47 -21.29 -1.53
C LEU A 20 -11.28 -20.09 -2.46
N VAL A 21 -12.18 -19.11 -2.39
CA VAL A 21 -12.09 -17.87 -3.16
C VAL A 21 -10.85 -17.08 -2.75
N PHE A 22 -10.57 -16.96 -1.44
CA PHE A 22 -9.36 -16.32 -0.95
C PHE A 22 -8.09 -17.00 -1.49
N CYS A 23 -8.00 -18.34 -1.44
CA CYS A 23 -6.85 -19.06 -1.97
C CYS A 23 -6.63 -18.81 -3.46
N LYS A 24 -7.69 -18.80 -4.27
CA LYS A 24 -7.61 -18.46 -5.70
C LYS A 24 -7.18 -17.00 -5.91
N GLY A 25 -7.69 -16.08 -5.09
CA GLY A 25 -7.29 -14.67 -5.10
C GLY A 25 -5.81 -14.48 -4.78
N MET A 26 -5.27 -15.22 -3.82
CA MET A 26 -3.84 -15.17 -3.47
C MET A 26 -2.94 -15.65 -4.62
N LEU A 27 -3.36 -16.67 -5.37
CA LEU A 27 -2.66 -17.10 -6.58
C LEU A 27 -2.71 -16.03 -7.68
N ALA A 28 -3.87 -15.40 -7.88
CA ALA A 28 -4.01 -14.30 -8.84
C ALA A 28 -3.11 -13.10 -8.46
N LEU A 29 -3.02 -12.78 -7.16
CA LEU A 29 -2.15 -11.73 -6.63
C LEU A 29 -0.66 -12.06 -6.87
N GLU A 30 -0.26 -13.32 -6.75
CA GLU A 30 1.10 -13.75 -7.11
C GLU A 30 1.36 -13.61 -8.62
N MET A 31 0.39 -13.96 -9.46
CA MET A 31 0.51 -13.80 -10.92
C MET A 31 0.61 -12.33 -11.34
N LEU A 32 -0.08 -11.43 -10.63
CA LEU A 32 0.01 -9.98 -10.84
C LEU A 32 1.47 -9.51 -10.68
N GLY A 33 2.16 -9.96 -9.62
CA GLY A 33 3.57 -9.64 -9.35
C GLY A 33 4.56 -10.15 -10.39
N ARG A 34 4.24 -11.24 -11.10
CA ARG A 34 5.09 -11.76 -12.18
C ARG A 34 4.98 -10.93 -13.45
N ARG A 35 3.80 -10.38 -13.76
CA ARG A 35 3.57 -9.51 -14.94
C ARG A 35 4.12 -8.10 -14.74
N ALA A 36 4.15 -7.69 -13.48
CA ALA A 36 4.58 -6.41 -12.96
C ALA A 36 6.09 -6.09 -13.12
N HIS A 37 6.92 -7.08 -13.44
CA HIS A 37 8.37 -6.91 -13.61
C HIS A 37 8.76 -6.18 -14.90
N ASN A 38 7.78 -5.74 -15.70
CA ASN A 38 8.00 -4.82 -16.80
C ASN A 38 7.86 -3.40 -16.25
N ASP A 39 8.93 -2.61 -16.25
CA ASP A 39 8.99 -1.20 -15.79
C ASP A 39 8.09 -0.27 -16.62
N HIS A 40 6.77 -0.48 -16.56
CA HIS A 40 5.80 0.29 -17.32
C HIS A 40 5.34 1.50 -16.50
N PRO A 41 5.32 2.73 -17.05
CA PRO A 41 4.87 3.94 -16.34
C PRO A 41 3.46 3.84 -15.70
N ASN A 42 2.59 2.98 -16.22
CA ASN A 42 1.26 2.73 -15.66
C ASN A 42 1.28 2.00 -14.30
N ASN A 43 2.42 1.43 -13.90
CA ASN A 43 2.59 0.72 -12.63
C ASN A 43 2.42 1.64 -11.40
N PHE A 44 2.54 2.96 -11.59
CA PHE A 44 2.40 3.97 -10.53
C PHE A 44 1.03 4.66 -10.50
N SER A 45 0.05 4.19 -11.29
CA SER A 45 -1.29 4.77 -11.29
C SER A 45 -1.90 4.77 -9.88
N ARG A 46 -2.64 5.82 -9.52
CA ARG A 46 -3.38 5.88 -8.25
C ARG A 46 -4.52 4.85 -8.20
N SER A 47 -5.10 4.53 -9.35
CA SER A 47 -6.25 3.64 -9.48
C SER A 47 -6.06 2.68 -10.67
N PRO A 48 -5.13 1.71 -10.58
CA PRO A 48 -5.02 0.68 -11.60
C PRO A 48 -6.29 -0.19 -11.66
N PRO A 49 -6.56 -0.87 -12.79
CA PRO A 49 -7.78 -1.67 -12.96
C PRO A 49 -7.99 -2.76 -11.90
N TYR A 50 -6.92 -3.25 -11.27
CA TYR A 50 -6.97 -4.31 -10.26
C TYR A 50 -7.26 -3.82 -8.83
N THR A 51 -7.38 -2.51 -8.58
CA THR A 51 -7.49 -1.96 -7.21
C THR A 51 -8.67 -2.55 -6.44
N GLU A 52 -9.85 -2.57 -7.04
CA GLU A 52 -11.07 -3.04 -6.37
C GLU A 52 -10.99 -4.53 -6.04
N ASP A 53 -10.43 -5.34 -6.94
CA ASP A 53 -10.26 -6.78 -6.72
C ASP A 53 -9.32 -7.07 -5.55
N VAL A 54 -8.23 -6.31 -5.42
CA VAL A 54 -7.25 -6.49 -4.34
C VAL A 54 -7.81 -6.03 -2.99
N LYS A 55 -8.57 -4.92 -2.95
CA LYS A 55 -9.27 -4.47 -1.73
C LYS A 55 -10.36 -5.44 -1.31
N TRP A 56 -11.11 -5.98 -2.27
CA TRP A 56 -12.10 -6.99 -2.02
C TRP A 56 -11.48 -8.27 -1.43
N LEU A 57 -10.32 -8.70 -1.96
CA LEU A 57 -9.57 -9.83 -1.42
C LEU A 57 -9.11 -9.60 0.02
N LEU A 58 -8.67 -8.38 0.38
CA LEU A 58 -8.38 -8.01 1.77
C LEU A 58 -9.64 -8.10 2.65
N GLY A 59 -10.80 -7.72 2.13
CA GLY A 59 -12.09 -7.89 2.80
C GLY A 59 -12.40 -9.35 3.12
N LEU A 60 -12.14 -10.27 2.17
CA LEU A 60 -12.26 -11.71 2.44
C LEU A 60 -11.27 -12.18 3.50
N ALA A 61 -10.02 -11.74 3.43
CA ALA A 61 -8.99 -12.08 4.40
C ALA A 61 -9.41 -11.68 5.84
N ALA A 62 -9.95 -10.46 6.00
CA ALA A 62 -10.42 -9.98 7.29
C ALA A 62 -11.59 -10.81 7.86
N ARG A 63 -12.48 -11.30 7.00
CA ARG A 63 -13.59 -12.20 7.40
C ARG A 63 -13.10 -13.57 7.85
N LEU A 64 -12.00 -14.06 7.27
CA LEU A 64 -11.39 -15.34 7.64
C LEU A 64 -10.52 -15.23 8.91
N GLY A 65 -10.00 -14.03 9.21
CA GLY A 65 -9.31 -13.70 10.45
C GLY A 65 -7.89 -13.17 10.26
N VAL A 66 -7.26 -12.78 11.37
CA VAL A 66 -5.98 -12.04 11.38
C VAL A 66 -4.84 -12.75 10.62
N ASN A 67 -4.76 -14.07 10.70
CA ASN A 67 -3.71 -14.84 10.02
C ASN A 67 -3.82 -14.73 8.49
N TYR A 68 -5.05 -14.66 7.96
CA TYR A 68 -5.31 -14.49 6.53
C TYR A 68 -4.99 -13.07 6.07
N VAL A 69 -5.23 -12.06 6.93
CA VAL A 69 -4.78 -10.69 6.66
C VAL A 69 -3.26 -10.63 6.55
N TYR A 70 -2.52 -11.29 7.45
CA TYR A 70 -1.06 -11.36 7.34
C TYR A 70 -0.59 -12.09 6.08
N GLN A 71 -1.22 -13.21 5.70
CA GLN A 71 -0.94 -13.89 4.44
C GLN A 71 -1.19 -12.97 3.24
N PHE A 72 -2.31 -12.23 3.24
CA PHE A 72 -2.62 -11.24 2.23
C PHE A 72 -1.54 -10.16 2.15
N CYS A 73 -1.11 -9.58 3.28
CA CYS A 73 -0.07 -8.54 3.30
C CYS A 73 1.23 -9.02 2.63
N VAL A 74 1.66 -10.25 2.91
CA VAL A 74 2.86 -10.85 2.28
C VAL A 74 2.66 -11.03 0.78
N GLY A 75 1.48 -11.47 0.33
CA GLY A 75 1.17 -11.59 -1.09
C GLY A 75 1.10 -10.23 -1.80
N ALA A 76 0.45 -9.24 -1.19
CA ALA A 76 0.29 -7.90 -1.73
C ALA A 76 1.64 -7.18 -1.87
N ALA A 77 2.55 -7.38 -0.93
CA ALA A 77 3.92 -6.85 -1.00
C ALA A 77 4.70 -7.36 -2.23
N LYS A 78 4.32 -8.49 -2.80
CA LYS A 78 4.93 -9.06 -4.02
C LYS A 78 4.14 -8.72 -5.28
N GLY A 79 2.82 -8.70 -5.17
CA GLY A 79 1.90 -8.57 -6.30
C GLY A 79 1.58 -7.15 -6.72
N VAL A 80 1.45 -6.23 -5.76
CA VAL A 80 0.98 -4.87 -6.01
C VAL A 80 2.15 -3.95 -6.31
N LEU A 81 1.98 -3.14 -7.36
CA LEU A 81 3.00 -2.20 -7.82
C LEU A 81 2.74 -0.77 -7.39
N SER A 82 1.47 -0.36 -7.42
CA SER A 82 1.11 1.02 -7.16
C SER A 82 1.41 1.37 -5.69
N PRO A 83 2.25 2.38 -5.42
CA PRO A 83 2.54 2.82 -4.06
C PRO A 83 1.27 3.33 -3.34
N PHE A 84 0.35 3.93 -4.10
CA PHE A 84 -0.92 4.43 -3.57
C PHE A 84 -1.85 3.29 -3.14
N VAL A 85 -2.00 2.27 -3.97
CA VAL A 85 -2.80 1.09 -3.63
C VAL A 85 -2.19 0.36 -2.43
N LEU A 86 -0.86 0.20 -2.39
CA LEU A 86 -0.17 -0.38 -1.24
C LEU A 86 -0.46 0.39 0.06
N GLN A 87 -0.42 1.72 0.01
CA GLN A 87 -0.72 2.56 1.16
C GLN A 87 -2.17 2.42 1.62
N GLU A 88 -3.13 2.42 0.69
CA GLU A 88 -4.54 2.20 0.99
C GLU A 88 -4.78 0.84 1.65
N LEU A 89 -4.16 -0.22 1.11
CA LEU A 89 -4.27 -1.57 1.67
C LEU A 89 -3.69 -1.66 3.09
N ILE A 90 -2.59 -0.97 3.39
CA ILE A 90 -2.02 -0.93 4.74
C ILE A 90 -3.03 -0.29 5.71
N MET A 91 -3.56 0.88 5.35
CA MET A 91 -4.50 1.62 6.21
C MET A 91 -5.79 0.83 6.41
N GLU A 92 -6.34 0.26 5.34
CA GLU A 92 -7.56 -0.53 5.38
C GLU A 92 -7.38 -1.84 6.16
N ALA A 93 -6.22 -2.50 6.03
CA ALA A 93 -5.91 -3.70 6.82
C ALA A 93 -5.80 -3.36 8.31
N LEU A 94 -5.15 -2.26 8.68
CA LEU A 94 -5.05 -1.80 10.07
C LEU A 94 -6.42 -1.43 10.66
N GLN A 95 -7.31 -0.84 9.87
CA GLN A 95 -8.68 -0.50 10.28
C GLN A 95 -9.57 -1.74 10.45
N ARG A 96 -9.40 -2.75 9.59
CA ARG A 96 -10.13 -4.02 9.69
C ARG A 96 -9.63 -4.91 10.82
N LEU A 97 -8.35 -4.78 11.17
CA LEU A 97 -7.80 -5.31 12.40
C LEU A 97 -8.22 -4.41 13.58
N ASN A 98 -7.86 -4.80 14.80
CA ASN A 98 -8.24 -4.01 15.96
C ASN A 98 -7.46 -2.68 15.98
N PRO A 99 -8.12 -1.52 15.82
CA PRO A 99 -7.44 -0.23 15.73
C PRO A 99 -6.71 0.15 17.03
N ALA A 100 -7.09 -0.44 18.17
CA ALA A 100 -6.37 -0.25 19.44
C ALA A 100 -4.95 -0.82 19.41
N HIS A 101 -4.64 -1.73 18.48
CA HIS A 101 -3.37 -2.45 18.41
C HIS A 101 -2.57 -2.17 17.13
N ILE A 102 -2.79 -1.03 16.48
CA ILE A 102 -2.08 -0.63 15.24
C ILE A 102 -0.56 -0.77 15.38
N HIS A 103 0.02 -0.26 16.47
CA HIS A 103 1.46 -0.38 16.70
C HIS A 103 1.94 -1.82 16.86
N ALA A 104 1.10 -2.72 17.36
CA ALA A 104 1.43 -4.14 17.45
C ALA A 104 1.42 -4.77 16.04
N HIS A 105 0.39 -4.49 15.25
CA HIS A 105 0.25 -5.01 13.88
C HIS A 105 1.39 -4.52 12.96
N LEU A 106 1.77 -3.24 13.03
CA LEU A 106 2.88 -2.68 12.24
C LEU A 106 4.24 -3.33 12.52
N ARG A 107 4.43 -3.92 13.71
CA ARG A 107 5.67 -4.64 14.07
C ARG A 107 5.70 -6.08 13.56
N THR A 108 4.59 -6.59 13.04
CA THR A 108 4.55 -7.96 12.51
C THR A 108 5.33 -8.06 11.20
N PRO A 109 6.01 -9.18 10.92
CA PRO A 109 6.78 -9.34 9.69
C PRO A 109 5.97 -9.12 8.40
N ALA A 110 4.69 -9.50 8.41
CA ALA A 110 3.79 -9.34 7.27
C ALA A 110 3.55 -7.87 6.92
N PHE A 111 3.25 -7.03 7.92
CA PHE A 111 3.10 -5.59 7.71
C PHE A 111 4.43 -4.91 7.40
N GLN A 112 5.53 -5.32 8.04
CA GLN A 112 6.85 -4.78 7.74
C GLN A 112 7.21 -4.95 6.26
N GLN A 113 6.97 -6.14 5.68
CA GLN A 113 7.21 -6.39 4.25
C GLN A 113 6.33 -5.50 3.35
N LEU A 114 5.05 -5.35 3.70
CA LEU A 114 4.11 -4.53 2.94
C LEU A 114 4.46 -3.05 2.97
N VAL A 115 4.80 -2.51 4.16
CA VAL A 115 5.23 -1.14 4.35
C VAL A 115 6.55 -0.87 3.63
N GLN A 116 7.53 -1.78 3.76
CA GLN A 116 8.80 -1.65 3.05
C GLN A 116 8.60 -1.64 1.53
N ARG A 117 7.72 -2.50 1.00
CA ARG A 117 7.38 -2.48 -0.43
C ARG A 117 6.76 -1.16 -0.85
N CYS A 118 5.81 -0.63 -0.08
CA CYS A 118 5.16 0.66 -0.34
C CYS A 118 6.19 1.80 -0.42
N GLN A 119 7.09 1.86 0.57
CA GLN A 119 8.17 2.84 0.63
C GLN A 119 9.10 2.74 -0.58
N GLN A 120 9.52 1.52 -0.95
CA GLN A 120 10.34 1.29 -2.15
C GLN A 120 9.63 1.71 -3.45
N ALA A 121 8.34 1.40 -3.58
CA ALA A 121 7.56 1.81 -4.75
C ALA A 121 7.45 3.34 -4.85
N TYR A 122 7.32 4.05 -3.73
CA TYR A 122 7.40 5.52 -3.71
C TYR A 122 8.78 6.04 -4.13
N LEU A 123 9.87 5.44 -3.67
CA LEU A 123 11.23 5.84 -4.09
C LEU A 123 11.41 5.70 -5.61
N GLN A 124 10.98 4.56 -6.16
CA GLN A 124 11.01 4.30 -7.60
C GLN A 124 10.16 5.33 -8.36
N HIS A 125 8.95 5.61 -7.85
CA HIS A 125 8.05 6.57 -8.49
C HIS A 125 8.62 8.00 -8.51
N ILE A 126 9.17 8.44 -7.36
CA ILE A 126 9.81 9.75 -7.22
C ILE A 126 10.98 9.87 -8.19
N HIS A 127 11.86 8.87 -8.23
CA HIS A 127 13.01 8.87 -9.11
C HIS A 127 12.60 8.95 -10.59
N HIS A 128 11.64 8.13 -11.01
CA HIS A 128 11.13 8.13 -12.37
C HIS A 128 10.51 9.48 -12.76
N ARG A 129 9.68 10.07 -11.88
CA ARG A 129 9.04 11.37 -12.13
C ARG A 129 10.06 12.51 -12.21
N LEU A 130 11.14 12.47 -11.43
CA LEU A 130 12.17 13.52 -11.44
C LEU A 130 12.92 13.66 -12.77
N ILE A 131 13.05 12.57 -13.55
CA ILE A 131 13.79 12.58 -14.83
C ILE A 131 13.05 13.39 -15.88
N HIS A 132 11.72 13.34 -15.89
CA HIS A 132 10.86 13.96 -16.90
C HIS A 132 9.96 15.06 -16.33
N LEU A 133 10.33 15.63 -15.18
CA LEU A 133 9.48 16.59 -14.48
C LEU A 133 9.41 17.93 -15.21
N THR A 134 8.20 18.37 -15.55
CA THR A 134 7.96 19.71 -16.12
C THR A 134 7.29 20.63 -15.08
N PRO A 135 7.31 21.96 -15.26
CA PRO A 135 6.61 22.89 -14.37
C PRO A 135 5.10 22.61 -14.24
N ALA A 136 4.47 22.06 -15.29
CA ALA A 136 3.05 21.69 -15.26
C ALA A 136 2.76 20.52 -14.29
N ASP A 137 3.77 19.70 -13.99
CA ASP A 137 3.66 18.53 -13.11
C ASP A 137 3.91 18.84 -11.64
N TYR A 138 4.25 20.09 -11.28
CA TYR A 138 4.74 20.42 -9.93
C TYR A 138 3.71 20.13 -8.84
N ASP A 139 2.45 20.47 -9.07
CA ASP A 139 1.41 20.26 -8.06
C ASP A 139 1.13 18.77 -7.84
N ASP A 140 1.10 17.98 -8.91
CA ASP A 140 0.96 16.51 -8.82
C ASP A 140 2.16 15.87 -8.14
N PHE A 141 3.37 16.35 -8.42
CA PHE A 141 4.60 15.89 -7.78
C PHE A 141 4.60 16.21 -6.29
N VAL A 142 4.24 17.44 -5.89
CA VAL A 142 4.10 17.83 -4.48
C VAL A 142 3.04 16.97 -3.77
N ASN A 143 1.89 16.74 -4.41
CA ASN A 143 0.85 15.86 -3.89
C ASN A 143 1.36 14.41 -3.69
N MET A 144 2.15 13.90 -4.63
CA MET A 144 2.79 12.58 -4.51
C MET A 144 3.80 12.55 -3.35
N ILE A 145 4.62 13.58 -3.15
CA ILE A 145 5.55 13.67 -2.01
C ILE A 145 4.79 13.71 -0.68
N ARG A 146 3.64 14.40 -0.62
CA ARG A 146 2.76 14.37 0.55
C ARG A 146 2.26 12.96 0.86
N SER A 147 1.77 12.23 -0.14
CA SER A 147 1.33 10.83 0.02
C SER A 147 2.47 9.93 0.47
N ALA A 148 3.65 10.07 -0.14
CA ALA A 148 4.85 9.34 0.23
C ALA A 148 5.18 9.53 1.72
N ARG A 149 5.20 10.76 2.23
CA ARG A 149 5.43 11.02 3.66
C ARG A 149 4.51 10.20 4.56
N GLY A 150 3.23 10.10 4.22
CA GLY A 150 2.26 9.30 4.95
C GLY A 150 2.61 7.79 5.01
N ALA A 151 3.24 7.24 3.97
CA ALA A 151 3.74 5.87 3.99
C ALA A 151 5.06 5.73 4.75
N PHE A 152 5.94 6.73 4.66
CA PHE A 152 7.22 6.73 5.38
C PHE A 152 7.05 6.94 6.89
N CYS A 153 6.00 7.66 7.33
CA CYS A 153 5.72 7.87 8.76
C CYS A 153 5.20 6.64 9.50
N LEU A 154 4.88 5.56 8.78
CA LEU A 154 4.43 4.29 9.38
C LEU A 154 5.54 3.59 10.18
N THR A 155 6.81 3.91 9.92
CA THR A 155 7.95 3.36 10.66
C THR A 155 8.99 4.44 10.97
N PRO A 156 9.72 4.34 12.10
CA PRO A 156 10.80 5.28 12.42
C PRO A 156 11.90 5.32 11.36
N VAL A 157 12.28 4.16 10.83
CA VAL A 157 13.27 4.03 9.75
C VAL A 157 12.77 4.68 8.46
N GLY A 158 11.47 4.57 8.17
CA GLY A 158 10.87 5.22 7.00
C GLY A 158 11.02 6.74 7.05
N MET A 159 10.78 7.37 8.21
CA MET A 159 10.99 8.82 8.35
C MET A 159 12.44 9.25 8.12
N MET A 160 13.41 8.44 8.53
CA MET A 160 14.82 8.71 8.23
C MET A 160 15.07 8.67 6.71
N GLN A 161 14.58 7.64 6.02
CA GLN A 161 14.68 7.52 4.55
C GLN A 161 14.00 8.69 3.83
N PHE A 162 12.83 9.14 4.30
CA PHE A 162 12.12 10.27 3.71
C PHE A 162 12.90 11.57 3.85
N ASN A 163 13.56 11.80 4.98
CA ASN A 163 14.43 12.96 5.16
C ASN A 163 15.59 12.96 4.16
N ASP A 164 16.20 11.80 3.90
CA ASP A 164 17.25 11.67 2.89
C ASP A 164 16.74 12.00 1.48
N VAL A 165 15.52 11.57 1.14
CA VAL A 165 14.84 11.94 -0.11
C VAL A 165 14.68 13.46 -0.22
N LEU A 166 14.20 14.12 0.84
CA LEU A 166 14.06 15.58 0.85
C LEU A 166 15.42 16.30 0.69
N GLN A 167 16.47 15.81 1.34
CA GLN A 167 17.82 16.39 1.17
C GLN A 167 18.32 16.22 -0.27
N ASN A 168 18.09 15.06 -0.89
CA ASN A 168 18.45 14.81 -2.27
C ASN A 168 17.67 15.71 -3.24
N LEU A 169 16.37 15.93 -2.98
CA LEU A 169 15.55 16.86 -3.76
C LEU A 169 16.06 18.30 -3.64
N LYS A 170 16.41 18.75 -2.43
CA LYS A 170 16.98 20.08 -2.18
C LYS A 170 18.30 20.32 -2.90
N ARG A 171 19.15 19.29 -2.99
CA ARG A 171 20.47 19.34 -3.64
C ARG A 171 20.43 19.08 -5.14
N GLY A 172 19.30 18.58 -5.66
CA GLY A 172 19.15 18.18 -7.05
C GLY A 172 19.12 19.36 -8.02
N LYS A 173 19.13 19.05 -9.32
CA LYS A 173 19.02 20.06 -10.40
C LYS A 173 17.61 20.68 -10.54
N GLN A 174 16.70 20.34 -9.64
CA GLN A 174 15.31 20.80 -9.70
C GLN A 174 15.23 22.30 -9.40
N THR A 175 14.15 22.95 -9.86
CA THR A 175 14.01 24.40 -9.70
C THR A 175 13.85 24.79 -8.22
N LYS A 176 14.33 25.99 -7.87
CA LYS A 176 14.10 26.57 -6.53
C LYS A 176 12.60 26.66 -6.20
N GLU A 177 11.77 26.90 -7.22
CA GLU A 177 10.32 26.96 -7.10
C GLU A 177 9.72 25.63 -6.63
N LEU A 178 10.07 24.50 -7.27
CA LEU A 178 9.59 23.19 -6.84
C LEU A 178 9.96 22.92 -5.38
N TRP A 179 11.22 23.19 -5.00
CA TRP A 179 11.67 22.99 -3.63
C TRP A 179 10.92 23.88 -2.63
N GLN A 180 10.60 25.12 -2.99
CA GLN A 180 9.81 26.02 -2.14
C GLN A 180 8.40 25.47 -1.91
N ARG A 181 7.72 24.97 -2.96
CA ARG A 181 6.40 24.34 -2.83
C ARG A 181 6.44 23.09 -1.94
N ILE A 182 7.44 22.22 -2.14
CA ILE A 182 7.63 21.03 -1.29
C ILE A 182 7.90 21.43 0.16
N SER A 183 8.79 22.40 0.40
CA SER A 183 9.14 22.84 1.75
C SER A 183 7.93 23.43 2.49
N LEU A 184 7.14 24.24 1.79
CA LEU A 184 5.90 24.79 2.34
C LEU A 184 4.93 23.68 2.70
N GLU A 185 4.71 22.72 1.80
CA GLU A 185 3.82 21.58 2.02
C GLU A 185 4.28 20.68 3.18
N MET A 186 5.59 20.54 3.37
CA MET A 186 6.11 19.76 4.49
C MET A 186 5.96 20.50 5.83
N ALA A 187 6.00 21.83 5.83
CA ALA A 187 5.87 22.66 7.03
C ALA A 187 4.41 22.83 7.50
N THR A 188 3.43 22.80 6.59
CA THR A 188 2.00 22.96 6.93
C THR A 188 1.41 21.75 7.64
N PHE A 189 2.08 20.60 7.60
CA PHE A 189 1.64 19.38 8.26
C PHE A 189 2.38 19.21 9.59
N SER A 190 1.72 19.61 10.68
CA SER A 190 2.01 19.06 12.01
C SER A 190 1.16 17.79 12.20
N PRO A 191 1.69 16.73 12.82
CA PRO A 191 0.94 15.52 13.13
C PRO A 191 -0.30 15.79 14.00
#